data_AF-A0A925CZG7-F1
#
_entry.id   AF-A0A925CZG7-F1
#
_cell.length_a   1.000
_cell.length_b   1.000
_cell.length_c   1.000
_cell.angle_alpha   90.00
_cell.angle_beta   90.00
_cell.angle_gamma   90.00
#
_symmetry.space_group_name_H-M   'P 1'
#
loop_
_entity.id
_entity.type
_entity.pdbx_description
1 polymer ?
#
loop_
_entity_poly.entity_id
_entity_poly.type
_entity_poly.pdbx_seq_one_letter_code
_entity_poly.pdbx_strand_id
1 'polypeptide(L)'
;MANSDEEEKIFDISFDYDGKLYQGWADPSAQQNADGRPRSFHVVLNNVSFGYLSFTNCNWKINEERPEGLTKAVSNEIEKHFQL
;
A
#
# COMPACT_ATOMS: atom_id res chain seq x y z
N MET A 1 -9.83 -9.61 29.78
CA MET A 1 -8.75 -8.62 29.59
C MET A 1 -7.88 -9.09 28.44
N ALA A 2 -7.99 -8.41 27.30
CA ALA A 2 -6.95 -8.20 26.30
C ALA A 2 -7.60 -7.29 25.24
N ASN A 3 -7.59 -5.98 25.49
CA ASN A 3 -7.67 -5.02 24.40
C ASN A 3 -6.30 -5.10 23.75
N SER A 4 -6.19 -5.78 22.62
CA SER A 4 -5.00 -5.70 21.79
C SER A 4 -5.25 -4.54 20.84
N ASP A 5 -4.61 -3.42 21.11
CA ASP A 5 -4.56 -2.22 20.28
C ASP A 5 -3.90 -2.54 18.93
N GLU A 6 -4.60 -3.23 18.03
CA GLU A 6 -4.27 -3.21 16.61
C GLU A 6 -4.71 -1.84 16.09
N GLU A 7 -3.85 -0.85 16.21
CA GLU A 7 -3.99 0.39 15.45
C GLU A 7 -4.12 0.00 13.97
N GLU A 8 -5.34 0.05 13.44
CA GLU A 8 -5.65 0.05 12.02
C GLU A 8 -4.96 1.28 11.40
N LYS A 9 -3.67 1.16 11.07
CA LYS A 9 -2.85 2.24 10.50
C LYS A 9 -3.14 2.37 9.01
N ILE A 10 -4.40 2.62 8.66
CA ILE A 10 -4.74 3.18 7.37
C ILE A 10 -4.02 4.53 7.28
N PHE A 11 -3.28 4.75 6.22
CA PHE A 11 -2.55 5.99 6.00
C PHE A 11 -2.86 6.56 4.62
N ASP A 12 -2.90 7.89 4.56
CA ASP A 12 -3.13 8.61 3.31
C ASP A 12 -1.90 8.56 2.40
N ILE A 13 -2.15 8.41 1.11
CA ILE A 13 -1.14 8.50 0.05
C ILE A 13 -1.57 9.55 -0.97
N SER A 14 -0.61 10.33 -1.46
CA SER A 14 -0.86 11.35 -2.47
C SER A 14 0.36 11.53 -3.35
N PHE A 15 0.19 11.43 -4.67
CA PHE A 15 1.29 11.57 -5.62
C PHE A 15 0.78 12.06 -6.98
N ASP A 16 1.66 12.68 -7.76
CA ASP A 16 1.42 12.98 -9.17
C ASP A 16 1.94 11.84 -10.05
N TYR A 17 1.14 11.44 -11.03
CA TYR A 17 1.57 10.51 -12.07
C TYR A 17 0.91 10.89 -13.40
N ASP A 18 1.73 11.12 -14.42
CA ASP A 18 1.28 11.52 -15.77
C ASP A 18 0.42 12.80 -15.77
N GLY A 19 0.80 13.79 -14.94
CA GLY A 19 0.11 15.07 -14.80
C GLY A 19 -1.26 14.97 -14.12
N LYS A 20 -1.56 13.84 -13.49
CA LYS A 20 -2.76 13.63 -12.67
C LYS A 20 -2.37 13.44 -11.23
N LEU A 21 -3.00 14.22 -10.36
CA LEU A 21 -2.94 14.01 -8.92
C LEU A 21 -3.80 12.79 -8.53
N TYR A 22 -3.18 11.83 -7.87
CA TYR A 22 -3.86 10.70 -7.23
C TYR A 22 -3.82 10.92 -5.73
N GLN A 23 -4.98 10.83 -5.09
CA GLN A 23 -5.14 10.90 -3.64
C GLN A 23 -5.89 9.67 -3.17
N GLY A 24 -5.49 9.11 -2.04
CA GLY A 24 -6.05 7.86 -1.59
C GLY A 24 -5.51 7.45 -0.24
N TRP A 25 -5.68 6.18 0.06
CA TRP A 25 -5.20 5.58 1.28
C TRP A 25 -4.74 4.15 1.03
N ALA A 26 -3.85 3.69 1.90
CA ALA A 26 -3.37 2.33 1.95
C ALA A 26 -3.66 1.74 3.33
N ASP A 27 -4.23 0.54 3.32
CA ASP A 27 -4.59 -0.22 4.52
C ASP A 27 -3.69 -1.46 4.61
N PRO A 28 -2.74 -1.51 5.57
CA PRO A 28 -1.85 -2.64 5.75
C PRO A 28 -2.59 -3.87 6.26
N SER A 29 -2.32 -5.03 5.67
CA SER A 29 -2.88 -6.27 6.20
C SER A 29 -2.28 -6.64 7.55
N ALA A 30 -3.10 -7.20 8.44
CA ALA A 30 -2.67 -7.73 9.73
C ALA A 30 -1.66 -8.88 9.61
N GLN A 31 -1.59 -9.54 8.44
CA GLN A 31 -0.60 -10.58 8.19
C GLN A 31 0.77 -9.96 7.94
N GLN A 32 1.74 -10.30 8.79
CA GLN A 32 3.10 -9.80 8.68
C GLN A 32 4.08 -10.82 8.06
N ASN A 33 5.12 -10.31 7.43
CA ASN A 33 6.31 -11.06 7.02
C ASN A 33 7.20 -11.38 8.23
N ALA A 34 8.22 -12.21 8.04
CA ALA A 34 9.13 -12.61 9.12
C ALA A 34 9.93 -11.43 9.71
N ASP A 35 9.98 -10.31 9.01
CA ASP A 35 10.59 -9.04 9.43
C ASP A 35 9.63 -8.12 10.19
N GLY A 36 8.40 -8.56 10.46
CA GLY A 36 7.38 -7.80 11.18
C GLY A 36 6.64 -6.76 10.32
N ARG A 37 6.85 -6.74 9.00
CA ARG A 37 6.20 -5.79 8.08
C ARG A 37 4.92 -6.37 7.47
N PRO A 38 3.89 -5.56 7.14
CA PRO A 38 2.68 -6.06 6.48
C PRO A 38 3.01 -6.79 5.18
N ARG A 39 2.36 -7.93 4.93
CA ARG A 39 2.53 -8.73 3.71
C ARG A 39 1.94 -8.06 2.49
N SER A 40 0.85 -7.32 2.70
CA SER A 40 0.09 -6.69 1.65
C SER A 40 -0.61 -5.44 2.15
N PHE A 41 -1.02 -4.60 1.20
CA PHE A 41 -1.68 -3.33 1.42
C PHE A 41 -2.87 -3.25 0.47
N HIS A 42 -4.07 -3.06 1.01
CA HIS A 42 -5.22 -2.69 0.19
C HIS A 42 -5.12 -1.20 -0.13
N VAL A 43 -5.18 -0.85 -1.41
CA VAL A 43 -5.02 0.53 -1.85
C VAL A 43 -6.27 1.01 -2.56
N VAL A 44 -6.70 2.21 -2.21
CA VAL A 44 -7.79 2.95 -2.87
C VAL A 44 -7.24 4.29 -3.34
N LEU A 45 -7.43 4.60 -4.62
CA LEU A 45 -7.02 5.87 -5.24
C LEU A 45 -8.25 6.56 -5.85
N ASN A 46 -8.44 7.84 -5.55
CA ASN A 46 -9.54 8.66 -6.05
C ASN A 46 -10.90 7.98 -5.84
N ASN A 47 -11.10 7.36 -4.66
CA ASN A 47 -12.28 6.57 -4.30
C ASN A 47 -12.54 5.31 -5.16
N VAL A 48 -11.53 4.84 -5.90
CA VAL A 48 -11.58 3.61 -6.70
C VAL A 48 -10.60 2.60 -6.12
N SER A 49 -11.06 1.36 -5.89
CA SER A 49 -10.17 0.28 -5.46
C SER A 49 -9.09 0.06 -6.51
N PHE A 50 -7.84 0.31 -6.12
CA PHE A 50 -6.68 0.13 -6.96
C PHE A 50 -6.29 -1.35 -7.01
N GLY A 51 -6.32 -2.00 -5.85
CA GLY A 51 -6.04 -3.41 -5.67
C GLY A 51 -5.27 -3.69 -4.37
N TYR A 52 -4.77 -4.91 -4.24
CA TYR A 52 -3.89 -5.34 -3.17
C TYR A 52 -2.45 -5.39 -3.67
N LEU A 53 -1.58 -4.59 -3.04
CA LEU A 53 -0.15 -4.56 -3.28
C LEU A 53 0.56 -5.43 -2.25
N SER A 54 1.35 -6.40 -2.70
CA SER A 54 2.11 -7.29 -1.83
C SER A 54 3.60 -7.14 -2.13
N PHE A 55 4.42 -7.08 -1.08
CA PHE A 55 5.87 -7.04 -1.21
C PHE A 55 6.44 -8.43 -1.00
N THR A 56 6.91 -9.06 -2.08
CA THR A 56 7.42 -10.44 -2.08
C THR A 56 8.72 -10.51 -2.86
N ASN A 57 9.77 -11.13 -2.28
CA ASN A 57 11.08 -11.28 -2.92
C ASN A 57 11.66 -9.96 -3.46
N CYS A 58 11.62 -8.90 -2.65
CA CYS A 58 12.08 -7.56 -3.03
C CYS A 58 11.36 -6.94 -4.23
N ASN A 59 10.16 -7.42 -4.56
CA ASN A 59 9.35 -6.91 -5.66
C ASN A 59 7.92 -6.66 -5.22
N TRP A 60 7.35 -5.54 -5.69
CA TRP A 60 5.94 -5.24 -5.53
C TRP A 60 5.12 -5.99 -6.57
N LYS A 61 4.09 -6.68 -6.12
CA LYS A 61 3.11 -7.35 -6.97
C LYS A 61 1.73 -6.81 -6.65
N ILE A 62 0.95 -6.56 -7.68
CA ILE A 62 -0.46 -6.19 -7.55
C ILE A 62 -1.33 -7.33 -8.09
N ASN A 63 -2.49 -7.55 -7.48
CA ASN A 63 -3.44 -8.56 -7.91
C ASN A 63 -4.26 -8.14 -9.15
N GLU A 64 -4.38 -6.84 -9.41
CA GLU A 64 -5.10 -6.24 -10.54
C GLU A 64 -4.14 -5.88 -11.68
N GLU A 65 -4.62 -5.92 -12.93
CA GLU A 65 -3.86 -5.40 -14.07
C GLU A 65 -3.84 -3.87 -14.04
N ARG A 66 -2.70 -3.30 -13.63
CA ARG A 66 -2.47 -1.84 -13.57
C ARG A 66 -1.20 -1.46 -14.32
N PRO A 67 -1.13 -0.23 -14.86
CA PRO A 67 0.09 0.28 -15.47
C PRO A 67 1.27 0.18 -14.49
N GLU A 68 2.40 -0.37 -14.95
CA GLU A 68 3.59 -0.60 -14.11
C GLU A 68 4.07 0.68 -13.43
N GLY A 69 4.06 1.80 -14.14
CA GLY A 69 4.47 3.09 -13.58
C GLY A 69 3.55 3.60 -12.47
N LEU A 70 2.24 3.34 -12.55
CA LEU A 70 1.28 3.71 -11.52
C LEU A 70 1.44 2.81 -10.29
N THR A 71 1.61 1.50 -10.50
CA THR A 71 1.95 0.54 -9.44
C THR A 71 3.22 0.94 -8.70
N LYS A 72 4.25 1.36 -9.43
CA LYS A 72 5.52 1.84 -8.86
C LYS A 72 5.36 3.15 -8.08
N ALA A 73 4.54 4.09 -8.57
CA ALA A 73 4.28 5.34 -7.86
C ALA A 73 3.61 5.08 -6.51
N VAL A 74 2.62 4.19 -6.46
CA VAL A 74 1.96 3.79 -5.22
C VAL A 74 2.94 3.10 -4.28
N SER A 75 3.71 2.13 -4.78
CA SER A 75 4.65 1.39 -3.93
C SER A 75 5.70 2.31 -3.28
N ASN A 76 6.18 3.32 -4.01
CA ASN A 76 7.12 4.30 -3.46
C ASN A 76 6.53 5.08 -2.28
N GLU A 77 5.24 5.45 -2.33
CA GLU A 77 4.59 6.15 -1.21
C GLU A 77 4.43 5.22 0.01
N ILE A 78 4.13 3.94 -0.21
CA ILE A 78 4.10 2.94 0.86
C ILE A 78 5.50 2.76 1.47
N GLU A 79 6.54 2.64 0.65
CA GLU A 79 7.93 2.50 1.10
C GLU A 79 8.38 3.69 1.95
N LYS A 80 8.03 4.93 1.55
CA LYS A 80 8.33 6.13 2.35
C LYS A 80 7.70 6.08 3.74
N HIS A 81 6.46 5.56 3.85
CA HIS A 81 5.75 5.48 5.12
C HIS A 81 6.39 4.45 6.08
N PHE A 82 6.84 3.32 5.53
CA PHE A 82 7.45 2.22 6.31
C PHE A 82 8.98 2.29 6.39
N GLN A 83 9.61 3.31 5.79
CA GLN A 83 11.07 3.48 5.69
C GLN A 83 11.75 2.22 5.12
N LEU A 84 11.17 1.67 4.05
CA LEU A 84 11.67 0.48 3.34
C LEU A 84 12.91 0.78 2.49
#